data_AF-A0A958KXV7-F1
#
_entry.id   AF-A0A958KXV7-F1
#
_cell.length_a   1.000
_cell.length_b   1.000
_cell.length_c   1.000
_cell.angle_alpha   90.00
_cell.angle_beta   90.00
_cell.angle_gamma   90.00
#
_symmetry.space_group_name_H-M   'P 1'
#
loop_
_entity.id
_entity.type
_entity.pdbx_description
1 polymer ?
#
loop_
_entity_poly.entity_id
_entity_poly.type
_entity_poly.pdbx_seq_one_letter_code
_entity_poly.pdbx_strand_id
1 'polypeptide(L)'
;NTTALSAKIKEAYLKLGIDFVILVGDENTIPMFYLSTSGSSRTPSDLQYFTMDGAGDNIPDVFYSRLASNDPGGQLQNAMDFEAGRGAPGGFNHVVGIASNEGSNPSDNEYITSIEQKFSTSLGSQASHFYQDSQDSNPVKLNDKLNDGAFWVTYMGHGSGFAWPSMNVSYMTKHIPLLKNKNSVKPVIIDVACQNGRLQSGRLGVAFSTLTPNGQSNAYGAAAYYGGTVDISWHPPAVMAQGIAFEQTDKKFKHLGEALMAGQLYLAAHWNDKKSFTDNLIWYHLQGDPGMDIGF
;
A
#
# COMPACT_ATOMS: atom_id res chain seq x y z
N ASN A 1 13.48 2.10 -22.59
CA ASN A 1 13.76 3.29 -21.76
C ASN A 1 12.44 3.93 -21.36
N THR A 2 12.43 4.87 -20.41
CA THR A 2 11.19 5.45 -19.86
C THR A 2 10.35 6.15 -20.95
N THR A 3 10.95 6.98 -21.80
CA THR A 3 10.25 7.71 -22.87
C THR A 3 9.45 6.80 -23.81
N ALA A 4 10.04 5.68 -24.25
CA ALA A 4 9.37 4.74 -25.14
C ALA A 4 8.18 4.03 -24.46
N LEU A 5 8.28 3.74 -23.16
CA LEU A 5 7.17 3.14 -22.41
C LEU A 5 6.04 4.15 -22.19
N SER A 6 6.34 5.39 -21.78
CA SER A 6 5.32 6.45 -21.66
C SER A 6 4.58 6.68 -22.97
N ALA A 7 5.28 6.69 -24.11
CA ALA A 7 4.65 6.86 -25.42
C ALA A 7 3.67 5.72 -25.74
N LYS A 8 4.03 4.48 -25.42
CA LYS A 8 3.14 3.31 -25.63
C LYS A 8 1.91 3.34 -24.73
N ILE A 9 2.07 3.69 -23.45
CA ILE A 9 0.95 3.80 -22.51
C ILE A 9 0.02 4.93 -22.95
N LYS A 10 0.56 6.10 -23.30
CA LYS A 10 -0.23 7.22 -23.83
C LYS A 10 -0.96 6.87 -25.12
N GLU A 11 -0.32 6.13 -26.03
CA GLU A 11 -0.97 5.63 -27.24
C GLU A 11 -2.14 4.68 -26.91
N ALA A 12 -1.95 3.76 -25.96
CA ALA A 12 -3.01 2.87 -25.50
C ALA A 12 -4.16 3.64 -24.84
N TYR A 13 -3.87 4.64 -24.00
CA TYR A 13 -4.87 5.52 -23.40
C TYR A 13 -5.71 6.23 -24.47
N LEU A 14 -5.06 6.90 -25.42
CA LEU A 14 -5.77 7.66 -26.46
C LEU A 14 -6.56 6.78 -27.43
N LYS A 15 -6.11 5.54 -27.70
CA LYS A 15 -6.76 4.64 -28.68
C LYS A 15 -7.79 3.72 -28.07
N LEU A 16 -7.55 3.23 -26.85
CA LEU A 16 -8.33 2.17 -26.22
C LEU A 16 -9.13 2.67 -25.01
N GLY A 17 -8.82 3.84 -24.44
CA GLY A 17 -9.46 4.31 -23.22
C GLY A 17 -9.18 3.42 -22.02
N ILE A 18 -7.90 3.05 -21.80
CA ILE A 18 -7.52 2.18 -20.68
C ILE A 18 -7.67 2.90 -19.34
N ASP A 19 -8.32 2.25 -18.37
CA ASP A 19 -8.48 2.77 -17.00
C ASP A 19 -7.41 2.22 -16.03
N PHE A 20 -6.85 1.04 -16.31
CA PHE A 20 -5.93 0.32 -15.42
C PHE A 20 -4.68 -0.16 -16.14
N VAL A 21 -3.52 -0.04 -15.49
CA VAL A 21 -2.25 -0.61 -15.96
C VAL A 21 -1.48 -1.29 -14.81
N ILE A 22 -0.98 -2.49 -15.06
CA ILE A 22 -0.04 -3.20 -14.18
C ILE A 22 1.30 -3.33 -14.89
N LEU A 23 2.36 -2.76 -14.29
CA LEU A 23 3.74 -3.01 -14.72
C LEU A 23 4.26 -4.28 -14.04
N VAL A 24 4.73 -5.26 -14.81
CA VAL A 24 5.29 -6.52 -14.27
C VAL A 24 6.81 -6.53 -14.43
N GLY A 25 7.50 -6.32 -13.32
CA GLY A 25 8.96 -6.25 -13.26
C GLY A 25 9.45 -5.24 -12.23
N ASP A 26 10.62 -5.50 -11.66
CA ASP A 26 11.29 -4.60 -10.73
C ASP A 26 11.86 -3.33 -11.41
N GLU A 27 12.49 -2.44 -10.63
CA GLU A 27 13.10 -1.21 -11.14
C GLU A 27 14.26 -1.45 -12.14
N ASN A 28 14.85 -2.66 -12.13
CA ASN A 28 15.92 -3.05 -13.07
C ASN A 28 15.35 -3.52 -14.41
N THR A 29 14.16 -4.12 -14.39
CA THR A 29 13.51 -4.72 -15.56
C THR A 29 12.68 -3.69 -16.33
N ILE A 30 11.84 -2.94 -15.61
CA ILE A 30 11.08 -1.83 -16.18
C ILE A 30 11.60 -0.54 -15.55
N PRO A 31 12.27 0.34 -16.33
CA PRO A 31 12.89 1.54 -15.79
C PRO A 31 11.85 2.45 -15.12
N MET A 32 12.30 3.26 -14.18
CA MET A 32 11.46 4.26 -13.50
C MET A 32 11.97 5.66 -13.82
N PHE A 33 11.10 6.66 -13.66
CA PHE A 33 11.55 8.04 -13.60
C PHE A 33 12.24 8.31 -12.26
N TYR A 34 13.22 9.22 -12.26
CA TYR A 34 13.86 9.69 -11.03
C TYR A 34 13.62 11.19 -10.92
N LEU A 35 12.89 11.58 -9.87
CA LEU A 35 12.47 12.96 -9.65
C LEU A 35 13.07 13.52 -8.35
N SER A 36 13.24 14.83 -8.31
CA SER A 36 13.61 15.52 -7.08
C SER A 36 12.36 15.87 -6.28
N THR A 37 12.28 15.38 -5.04
CA THR A 37 11.21 15.65 -4.07
C THR A 37 11.82 16.12 -2.75
N SER A 38 10.99 16.46 -1.75
CA SER A 38 11.53 16.78 -0.41
C SER A 38 12.16 15.58 0.29
N GLY A 39 11.77 14.35 -0.06
CA GLY A 39 12.30 13.12 0.52
C GLY A 39 13.60 12.62 -0.11
N SER A 40 13.84 12.97 -1.38
CA SER A 40 15.08 12.61 -2.09
C SER A 40 15.23 13.38 -3.39
N SER A 41 16.47 13.73 -3.74
CA SER A 41 16.81 14.27 -5.07
C SER A 41 16.68 13.23 -6.20
N ARG A 42 16.57 11.94 -5.86
CA ARG A 42 16.41 10.82 -6.81
C ARG A 42 15.33 9.85 -6.32
N THR A 43 14.10 10.32 -6.36
CA THR A 43 12.89 9.57 -6.02
C THR A 43 12.45 8.71 -7.23
N PRO A 44 12.47 7.37 -7.13
CA PRO A 44 11.94 6.52 -8.19
C PRO A 44 10.41 6.67 -8.27
N SER A 45 9.88 6.92 -9.46
CA SER A 45 8.44 7.04 -9.65
C SER A 45 7.95 6.49 -10.99
N ASP A 46 6.73 5.95 -10.94
CA ASP A 46 6.00 5.48 -12.12
C ASP A 46 4.93 6.50 -12.55
N LEU A 47 4.65 7.52 -11.73
CA LEU A 47 3.57 8.50 -11.96
C LEU A 47 3.64 9.13 -13.36
N GLN A 48 4.84 9.44 -13.86
CA GLN A 48 5.06 10.09 -15.17
C GLN A 48 4.74 9.17 -16.36
N TYR A 49 4.49 7.88 -16.14
CA TYR A 49 3.92 7.01 -17.16
C TYR A 49 2.42 7.25 -17.37
N PHE A 50 1.75 7.83 -16.37
CA PHE A 50 0.30 7.84 -16.24
C PHE A 50 -0.31 9.24 -16.18
N THR A 51 0.49 10.29 -16.34
CA THR A 51 0.03 11.68 -16.53
C THR A 51 0.03 12.02 -18.02
N MET A 52 -1.14 12.28 -18.59
CA MET A 52 -1.36 12.36 -20.04
C MET A 52 -1.37 13.80 -20.56
N ASP A 53 -1.62 14.79 -19.69
CA ASP A 53 -1.83 16.20 -20.05
C ASP A 53 -0.54 17.04 -20.10
N GLY A 54 0.62 16.39 -20.01
CA GLY A 54 1.91 17.01 -20.29
C GLY A 54 2.60 17.63 -19.07
N ALA A 55 3.48 18.61 -19.31
CA ALA A 55 4.37 19.12 -18.27
C ALA A 55 3.61 19.90 -17.20
N GLY A 56 3.66 19.42 -15.96
CA GLY A 56 3.01 20.05 -14.80
C GLY A 56 1.74 19.33 -14.31
N ASP A 57 1.27 18.35 -15.09
CA ASP A 57 0.28 17.40 -14.63
C ASP A 57 0.92 16.41 -13.63
N ASN A 58 0.30 16.29 -12.47
CA ASN A 58 0.72 15.40 -11.39
C ASN A 58 -0.41 14.45 -10.98
N ILE A 59 -1.56 14.51 -11.64
CA ILE A 59 -2.72 13.68 -11.34
C ILE A 59 -2.74 12.57 -12.38
N PRO A 60 -2.62 11.29 -12.00
CA PRO A 60 -2.66 10.22 -12.98
C PRO A 60 -4.06 10.12 -13.62
N ASP A 61 -4.10 9.96 -14.94
CA ASP A 61 -5.32 9.69 -15.72
C ASP A 61 -5.71 8.20 -15.73
N VAL A 62 -4.79 7.34 -15.30
CA VAL A 62 -4.91 5.88 -15.33
C VAL A 62 -4.54 5.34 -13.96
N PHE A 63 -5.33 4.43 -13.40
CA PHE A 63 -4.98 3.74 -12.16
C PHE A 63 -3.86 2.74 -12.42
N TYR A 64 -2.81 2.79 -11.62
CA TYR A 64 -1.60 2.02 -11.92
C TYR A 64 -1.01 1.31 -10.72
N SER A 65 -0.25 0.27 -11.02
CA SER A 65 0.56 -0.45 -10.05
C SER A 65 1.82 -1.02 -10.69
N ARG A 66 2.67 -1.58 -9.83
CA ARG A 66 3.81 -2.40 -10.25
C ARG A 66 3.93 -3.66 -9.40
N LEU A 67 3.95 -4.81 -10.06
CA LEU A 67 4.34 -6.09 -9.46
C LEU A 67 5.85 -6.25 -9.64
N ALA A 68 6.63 -5.91 -8.61
CA ALA A 68 8.09 -6.01 -8.62
C ALA A 68 8.58 -7.47 -8.46
N SER A 69 8.19 -8.32 -9.42
CA SER A 69 8.52 -9.74 -9.50
C SER A 69 8.62 -10.17 -10.96
N ASN A 70 9.44 -11.20 -11.22
CA ASN A 70 9.48 -11.90 -12.50
C ASN A 70 8.48 -13.07 -12.57
N ASP A 71 7.88 -13.44 -11.43
CA ASP A 71 6.81 -14.43 -11.31
C ASP A 71 5.70 -13.82 -10.44
N PRO A 72 4.76 -13.05 -11.03
CA PRO A 72 3.68 -12.40 -10.29
C PRO A 72 2.52 -13.35 -9.96
N GLY A 73 2.62 -14.65 -10.26
CA GLY A 73 1.49 -15.59 -10.14
C GLY A 73 0.84 -15.59 -8.76
N GLY A 74 1.64 -15.65 -7.69
CA GLY A 74 1.16 -15.58 -6.31
C GLY A 74 0.52 -14.24 -5.94
N GLN A 75 1.05 -13.12 -6.47
CA GLN A 75 0.48 -11.78 -6.24
C GLN A 75 -0.91 -11.67 -6.87
N LEU A 76 -1.05 -12.09 -8.13
CA LEU A 76 -2.32 -12.09 -8.83
C LEU A 76 -3.32 -13.06 -8.18
N GLN A 77 -2.85 -14.22 -7.70
CA GLN A 77 -3.71 -15.15 -6.95
C GLN A 77 -4.21 -14.55 -5.64
N ASN A 78 -3.40 -13.76 -4.92
CA ASN A 78 -3.87 -13.07 -3.72
C ASN A 78 -4.98 -12.05 -4.03
N ALA A 79 -4.86 -11.31 -5.13
CA ALA A 79 -5.91 -10.39 -5.57
C ALA A 79 -7.20 -11.15 -5.91
N MET A 80 -7.13 -12.19 -6.76
CA MET A 80 -8.29 -13.01 -7.10
C MET A 80 -8.94 -13.69 -5.88
N ASP A 81 -8.14 -14.11 -4.90
CA ASP A 81 -8.66 -14.68 -3.66
C ASP A 81 -9.43 -13.64 -2.83
N PHE A 82 -8.94 -12.39 -2.80
CA PHE A 82 -9.61 -11.29 -2.14
C PHE A 82 -10.96 -10.97 -2.79
N GLU A 83 -10.99 -10.79 -4.11
CA GLU A 83 -12.21 -10.52 -4.89
C GLU A 83 -13.26 -11.62 -4.75
N ALA A 84 -12.82 -12.88 -4.71
CA ALA A 84 -13.70 -14.03 -4.56
C ALA A 84 -14.17 -14.24 -3.10
N GLY A 85 -13.78 -13.38 -2.15
CA GLY A 85 -14.12 -13.51 -0.74
C GLY A 85 -13.53 -14.76 -0.08
N ARG A 86 -12.40 -15.28 -0.57
CA ARG A 86 -11.77 -16.51 -0.05
C ARG A 86 -10.95 -16.24 1.21
N GLY A 87 -11.07 -17.15 2.18
CA GLY A 87 -10.30 -17.11 3.43
C GLY A 87 -11.11 -17.64 4.61
N ALA A 88 -10.49 -17.66 5.80
CA ALA A 88 -11.17 -18.03 7.03
C ALA A 88 -12.37 -17.11 7.33
N PRO A 89 -13.51 -17.66 7.80
CA PRO A 89 -14.65 -16.85 8.25
C PRO A 89 -14.21 -15.79 9.28
N GLY A 90 -14.56 -14.53 9.02
CA GLY A 90 -14.24 -13.39 9.91
C GLY A 90 -13.06 -12.53 9.46
N GLY A 91 -12.22 -12.97 8.51
CA GLY A 91 -11.10 -12.15 8.03
C GLY A 91 -11.52 -10.85 7.33
N PHE A 92 -12.64 -10.87 6.60
CA PHE A 92 -13.27 -9.67 6.01
C PHE A 92 -14.01 -8.78 7.02
N ASN A 93 -14.03 -9.17 8.30
CA ASN A 93 -14.57 -8.35 9.38
C ASN A 93 -13.45 -7.89 10.35
N HIS A 94 -12.18 -8.00 9.95
CA HIS A 94 -11.04 -7.69 10.82
C HIS A 94 -10.06 -6.73 10.15
N VAL A 95 -9.72 -5.65 10.86
CA VAL A 95 -8.65 -4.70 10.50
C VAL A 95 -7.52 -4.68 11.54
N VAL A 96 -6.30 -4.38 11.12
CA VAL A 96 -5.13 -4.31 11.99
C VAL A 96 -4.50 -2.92 11.92
N GLY A 97 -4.35 -2.27 13.07
CA GLY A 97 -3.64 -1.01 13.24
C GLY A 97 -2.27 -1.22 13.88
N ILE A 98 -1.24 -0.59 13.32
CA ILE A 98 0.12 -0.62 13.86
C ILE A 98 0.62 0.83 13.90
N ALA A 99 1.06 1.31 15.05
CA ALA A 99 1.41 2.71 15.22
C ALA A 99 2.64 2.89 16.09
N SER A 100 3.46 3.88 15.75
CA SER A 100 4.46 4.42 16.66
C SER A 100 3.81 5.07 17.89
N ASN A 101 4.61 5.33 18.92
CA ASN A 101 4.20 6.15 20.06
C ASN A 101 4.62 7.62 19.89
N GLU A 102 4.78 8.08 18.65
CA GLU A 102 5.24 9.41 18.27
C GLU A 102 4.15 10.21 17.54
N GLY A 103 4.49 11.44 17.18
CA GLY A 103 3.58 12.40 16.57
C GLY A 103 2.72 13.16 17.59
N SER A 104 2.04 14.20 17.12
CA SER A 104 1.08 14.97 17.91
C SER A 104 0.18 15.78 16.99
N ASN A 105 -1.08 15.97 17.39
CA ASN A 105 -2.05 16.81 16.68
C ASN A 105 -2.28 16.46 15.19
N PRO A 106 -2.71 15.23 14.86
CA PRO A 106 -2.82 14.02 15.68
C PRO A 106 -1.51 13.20 15.75
N SER A 107 -1.34 12.38 16.78
CA SER A 107 -0.29 11.35 16.84
C SER A 107 -0.62 10.12 15.97
N ASP A 108 0.35 9.25 15.75
CA ASP A 108 0.17 8.06 14.88
C ASP A 108 -0.93 7.13 15.38
N ASN A 109 -0.98 6.89 16.69
CA ASN A 109 -2.04 6.10 17.32
C ASN A 109 -3.43 6.76 17.19
N GLU A 110 -3.53 8.08 17.20
CA GLU A 110 -4.79 8.81 16.99
C GLU A 110 -5.27 8.66 15.55
N TYR A 111 -4.38 8.76 14.57
CA TYR A 111 -4.71 8.48 13.17
C TYR A 111 -5.17 7.03 12.97
N ILE A 112 -4.42 6.04 13.46
CA ILE A 112 -4.79 4.62 13.36
C ILE A 112 -6.15 4.36 14.04
N THR A 113 -6.34 4.87 15.26
CA THR A 113 -7.61 4.71 16.00
C THR A 113 -8.78 5.29 15.20
N SER A 114 -8.60 6.43 14.54
CA SER A 114 -9.67 7.02 13.71
C SER A 114 -10.04 6.15 12.50
N ILE A 115 -9.06 5.50 11.87
CA ILE A 115 -9.26 4.57 10.76
C ILE A 115 -10.01 3.32 11.23
N GLU A 116 -9.58 2.74 12.34
CA GLU A 116 -10.23 1.58 12.94
C GLU A 116 -11.68 1.89 13.34
N GLN A 117 -11.92 3.05 13.95
CA GLN A 117 -13.26 3.50 14.32
C GLN A 117 -14.16 3.70 13.08
N LYS A 118 -13.60 4.20 11.98
CA LYS A 118 -14.33 4.35 10.72
C LYS A 118 -14.78 2.99 10.18
N PHE A 119 -13.87 2.00 10.12
CA PHE A 119 -14.23 0.66 9.69
C PHE A 119 -15.25 0.00 10.63
N SER A 120 -15.07 0.14 11.95
CA SER A 120 -16.01 -0.40 12.93
C SER A 120 -17.42 0.20 12.79
N THR A 121 -17.52 1.52 12.64
CA THR A 121 -18.81 2.20 12.52
C THR A 121 -19.50 1.91 11.18
N SER A 122 -18.74 1.81 10.10
CA SER A 122 -19.30 1.67 8.75
C SER A 122 -19.60 0.22 8.37
N LEU A 123 -18.78 -0.73 8.84
CA LEU A 123 -18.82 -2.14 8.43
C LEU A 123 -19.04 -3.12 9.59
N GLY A 124 -18.96 -2.67 10.85
CA GLY A 124 -18.99 -3.56 12.01
C GLY A 124 -17.66 -4.30 12.26
N SER A 125 -16.57 -3.86 11.62
CA SER A 125 -15.26 -4.48 11.72
C SER A 125 -14.70 -4.48 13.14
N GLN A 126 -13.99 -5.54 13.49
CA GLN A 126 -13.15 -5.65 14.68
C GLN A 126 -11.74 -5.15 14.37
N ALA A 127 -11.10 -4.54 15.36
CA ALA A 127 -9.74 -4.05 15.25
C ALA A 127 -8.77 -4.84 16.15
N SER A 128 -7.52 -4.96 15.73
CA SER A 128 -6.40 -5.36 16.59
C SER A 128 -5.28 -4.37 16.44
N HIS A 129 -4.76 -3.88 17.56
CA HIS A 129 -3.80 -2.79 17.61
C HIS A 129 -2.43 -3.29 18.09
N PHE A 130 -1.37 -2.87 17.42
CA PHE A 130 0.01 -3.19 17.77
C PHE A 130 0.81 -1.89 17.97
N TYR A 131 0.45 -1.10 18.98
CA TYR A 131 1.13 0.15 19.29
C TYR A 131 2.50 -0.08 19.96
N GLN A 132 3.47 0.77 19.63
CA GLN A 132 4.88 0.60 20.01
C GLN A 132 5.13 0.47 21.52
N ASP A 133 4.27 1.08 22.34
CA ASP A 133 4.31 1.02 23.81
C ASP A 133 3.65 -0.24 24.40
N SER A 134 2.94 -1.03 23.58
CA SER A 134 2.30 -2.29 23.99
C SER A 134 3.24 -3.49 23.84
N GLN A 135 3.34 -4.33 24.88
CA GLN A 135 4.11 -5.58 24.84
C GLN A 135 3.57 -6.60 23.82
N ASP A 136 2.29 -6.50 23.45
CA ASP A 136 1.70 -7.33 22.40
C ASP A 136 2.13 -6.91 20.99
N SER A 137 2.74 -5.71 20.82
CA SER A 137 3.32 -5.22 19.56
C SER A 137 4.63 -5.92 19.22
N ASN A 138 4.54 -7.19 18.83
CA ASN A 138 5.69 -8.00 18.45
C ASN A 138 5.41 -8.90 17.23
N PRO A 139 6.46 -9.40 16.55
CA PRO A 139 6.29 -10.13 15.30
C PRO A 139 5.54 -11.45 15.41
N VAL A 140 5.60 -12.12 16.56
CA VAL A 140 4.89 -13.39 16.77
C VAL A 140 3.39 -13.11 16.79
N LYS A 141 2.95 -12.16 17.63
CA LYS A 141 1.53 -11.79 17.75
C LYS A 141 0.97 -11.21 16.45
N LEU A 142 1.76 -10.38 15.75
CA LEU A 142 1.34 -9.85 14.45
C LEU A 142 1.17 -10.98 13.42
N ASN A 143 2.12 -11.91 13.33
CA ASN A 143 1.99 -13.05 12.41
C ASN A 143 0.82 -13.95 12.77
N ASP A 144 0.59 -14.23 14.06
CA ASP A 144 -0.59 -14.98 14.51
C ASP A 144 -1.86 -14.28 14.01
N LYS A 145 -1.93 -12.96 14.15
CA LYS A 145 -3.09 -12.20 13.70
C LYS A 145 -3.28 -12.18 12.19
N LEU A 146 -2.20 -12.03 11.42
CA LEU A 146 -2.24 -12.13 9.96
C LEU A 146 -2.58 -13.55 9.48
N ASN A 147 -2.22 -14.57 10.26
CA ASN A 147 -2.60 -15.97 10.00
C ASN A 147 -4.07 -16.24 10.30
N ASP A 148 -4.68 -15.56 11.27
CA ASP A 148 -6.14 -15.61 11.47
C ASP A 148 -6.89 -14.94 10.31
N GLY A 149 -6.29 -13.90 9.74
CA GLY A 149 -6.79 -13.15 8.59
C GLY A 149 -7.27 -11.76 8.96
N ALA A 150 -7.00 -10.81 8.07
CA ALA A 150 -7.46 -9.43 8.13
C ALA A 150 -7.54 -8.89 6.69
N PHE A 151 -8.58 -8.14 6.36
CA PHE A 151 -8.71 -7.55 5.03
C PHE A 151 -7.94 -6.23 4.89
N TRP A 152 -7.63 -5.58 6.00
CA TRP A 152 -6.96 -4.29 6.03
C TRP A 152 -5.88 -4.23 7.11
N VAL A 153 -4.72 -3.68 6.75
CA VAL A 153 -3.65 -3.31 7.69
C VAL A 153 -3.28 -1.86 7.43
N THR A 154 -3.15 -1.06 8.48
CA THR A 154 -2.53 0.27 8.39
C THR A 154 -1.36 0.34 9.34
N TYR A 155 -0.19 0.71 8.81
CA TYR A 155 1.02 1.01 9.58
C TYR A 155 1.32 2.51 9.50
N MET A 156 1.62 3.13 10.64
CA MET A 156 2.13 4.50 10.73
C MET A 156 3.32 4.56 11.67
N GLY A 157 4.47 4.98 11.15
CA GLY A 157 5.69 5.15 11.95
C GLY A 157 6.95 5.14 11.10
N HIS A 158 8.08 4.80 11.71
CA HIS A 158 9.36 4.75 11.00
C HIS A 158 9.42 3.61 9.99
N GLY A 159 10.24 3.76 8.95
CA GLY A 159 10.54 2.70 8.00
C GLY A 159 12.03 2.63 7.73
N SER A 160 12.59 1.42 7.69
CA SER A 160 14.00 1.22 7.30
C SER A 160 14.14 0.82 5.83
N GLY A 161 13.02 0.62 5.13
CA GLY A 161 12.94 -0.08 3.87
C GLY A 161 12.85 -1.61 4.00
N PHE A 162 13.16 -2.17 5.18
CA PHE A 162 13.19 -3.62 5.43
C PHE A 162 12.43 -4.01 6.70
N ALA A 163 11.81 -3.05 7.38
CA ALA A 163 11.21 -3.24 8.68
C ALA A 163 10.18 -2.15 9.01
N TRP A 164 9.32 -2.50 9.95
CA TRP A 164 8.51 -1.62 10.79
C TRP A 164 9.18 -1.53 12.17
N PRO A 165 10.07 -0.54 12.40
CA PRO A 165 10.78 -0.40 13.67
C PRO A 165 9.86 0.08 14.79
N SER A 166 8.79 0.80 14.47
CA SER A 166 7.82 1.39 15.40
C SER A 166 6.79 0.38 15.94
N MET A 167 7.27 -0.82 16.24
CA MET A 167 6.59 -1.81 17.07
C MET A 167 7.41 -1.99 18.35
N ASN A 168 6.83 -2.55 19.41
CA ASN A 168 7.58 -2.80 20.64
C ASN A 168 8.79 -3.70 20.40
N VAL A 169 8.60 -4.73 19.57
CA VAL A 169 9.67 -5.49 18.93
C VAL A 169 9.54 -5.32 17.42
N SER A 170 10.56 -4.73 16.79
CA SER A 170 10.53 -4.40 15.37
C SER A 170 10.17 -5.60 14.48
N TYR A 171 9.25 -5.39 13.54
CA TYR A 171 8.92 -6.37 12.51
C TYR A 171 9.79 -6.18 11.29
N MET A 172 10.42 -7.23 10.78
CA MET A 172 11.43 -7.18 9.72
C MET A 172 11.08 -8.19 8.64
N THR A 173 11.68 -8.04 7.46
CA THR A 173 11.49 -8.97 6.33
C THR A 173 11.74 -10.44 6.68
N LYS A 174 12.62 -10.75 7.64
CA LYS A 174 12.85 -12.13 8.12
C LYS A 174 11.63 -12.79 8.81
N HIS A 175 10.65 -12.01 9.26
CA HIS A 175 9.43 -12.53 9.87
C HIS A 175 8.35 -12.89 8.85
N ILE A 176 8.42 -12.31 7.64
CA ILE A 176 7.43 -12.53 6.57
C ILE A 176 7.43 -14.00 6.10
N PRO A 177 8.59 -14.67 5.88
CA PRO A 177 8.63 -16.10 5.57
C PRO A 177 8.00 -17.03 6.61
N LEU A 178 7.69 -16.54 7.82
CA LEU A 178 7.06 -17.32 8.89
C LEU A 178 5.53 -17.26 8.84
N LEU A 179 4.94 -16.46 7.94
CA LEU A 179 3.49 -16.41 7.73
C LEU A 179 2.96 -17.75 7.20
N LYS A 180 1.78 -18.11 7.69
CA LYS A 180 1.04 -19.34 7.38
C LYS A 180 -0.37 -19.02 6.85
N ASN A 181 -0.57 -17.82 6.31
CA ASN A 181 -1.86 -17.24 5.95
C ASN A 181 -2.38 -17.66 4.55
N LYS A 182 -2.05 -18.88 4.08
CA LYS A 182 -2.47 -19.36 2.75
C LYS A 182 -3.99 -19.37 2.57
N ASN A 183 -4.68 -19.83 3.60
CA ASN A 183 -6.13 -20.03 3.61
C ASN A 183 -6.86 -18.92 4.36
N SER A 184 -6.20 -17.79 4.59
CA SER A 184 -6.72 -16.67 5.37
C SER A 184 -6.96 -15.49 4.44
N VAL A 185 -7.82 -14.57 4.87
CA VAL A 185 -7.97 -13.29 4.15
C VAL A 185 -6.64 -12.55 4.26
N LYS A 186 -6.07 -12.21 3.11
CA LYS A 186 -4.80 -11.50 3.00
C LYS A 186 -5.09 -10.01 2.90
N PRO A 187 -4.37 -9.16 3.65
CA PRO A 187 -4.74 -7.76 3.76
C PRO A 187 -4.35 -6.95 2.54
N VAL A 188 -5.09 -5.85 2.31
CA VAL A 188 -4.54 -4.64 1.73
C VAL A 188 -3.74 -3.92 2.82
N ILE A 189 -2.45 -3.68 2.57
CA ILE A 189 -1.55 -3.00 3.50
C ILE A 189 -1.34 -1.56 3.03
N ILE A 190 -1.72 -0.60 3.87
CA ILE A 190 -1.36 0.82 3.72
C ILE A 190 -0.21 1.12 4.68
N ASP A 191 0.97 1.36 4.13
CA ASP A 191 2.22 1.52 4.86
C ASP A 191 2.74 2.95 4.81
N VAL A 192 2.45 3.70 5.87
CA VAL A 192 2.96 5.06 6.07
C VAL A 192 4.31 4.98 6.76
N ALA A 193 5.33 4.69 5.96
CA ALA A 193 6.72 4.54 6.41
C ALA A 193 7.74 4.87 5.32
N CYS A 194 8.94 5.28 5.74
CA CYS A 194 10.05 5.54 4.82
C CYS A 194 10.52 4.26 4.11
N GLN A 195 10.71 4.34 2.79
CA GLN A 195 11.40 3.39 1.91
C GLN A 195 10.85 1.95 1.84
N ASN A 196 9.87 1.57 2.66
CA ASN A 196 9.36 0.20 2.75
C ASN A 196 8.61 -0.24 1.47
N GLY A 197 8.02 0.71 0.75
CA GLY A 197 7.39 0.50 -0.55
C GLY A 197 8.35 0.47 -1.73
N ARG A 198 9.67 0.58 -1.52
CA ARG A 198 10.65 0.58 -2.60
C ARG A 198 10.60 -0.72 -3.42
N LEU A 199 10.56 -0.58 -4.74
CA LEU A 199 10.27 -1.65 -5.72
C LEU A 199 11.53 -2.48 -6.06
N GLN A 200 12.24 -2.92 -5.01
CA GLN A 200 13.48 -3.67 -5.08
C GLN A 200 13.36 -4.94 -4.23
N SER A 201 13.93 -6.05 -4.71
CA SER A 201 13.94 -7.32 -3.97
C SER A 201 14.45 -7.16 -2.53
N GLY A 202 13.78 -7.84 -1.60
CA GLY A 202 14.08 -7.81 -0.17
C GLY A 202 13.46 -6.64 0.59
N ARG A 203 12.96 -5.59 -0.07
CA ARG A 203 12.23 -4.50 0.60
C ARG A 203 10.93 -5.02 1.20
N LEU A 204 10.45 -4.37 2.25
CA LEU A 204 9.33 -4.87 3.05
C LEU A 204 8.07 -5.13 2.21
N GLY A 205 7.66 -4.18 1.36
CA GLY A 205 6.51 -4.34 0.48
C GLY A 205 6.68 -5.45 -0.56
N VAL A 206 7.88 -5.58 -1.15
CA VAL A 206 8.19 -6.66 -2.09
C VAL A 206 8.16 -8.01 -1.38
N ALA A 207 8.68 -8.10 -0.16
CA ALA A 207 8.69 -9.34 0.61
C ALA A 207 7.27 -9.81 0.99
N PHE A 208 6.37 -8.88 1.37
CA PHE A 208 4.96 -9.22 1.60
C PHE A 208 4.25 -9.67 0.31
N SER A 209 4.60 -9.06 -0.82
CA SER A 209 3.94 -9.33 -2.09
C SER A 209 4.43 -10.63 -2.75
N THR A 210 5.71 -10.96 -2.61
CA THR A 210 6.36 -12.08 -3.33
C THR A 210 6.61 -13.31 -2.45
N LEU A 211 5.89 -13.43 -1.33
CA LEU A 211 6.09 -14.54 -0.41
C LEU A 211 5.70 -15.89 -1.04
N THR A 212 6.69 -16.72 -1.33
CA THR A 212 6.52 -18.08 -1.88
C THR A 212 7.14 -19.14 -0.96
N PRO A 213 6.44 -19.59 0.09
CA PRO A 213 6.94 -20.66 0.94
C PRO A 213 7.18 -21.93 0.10
N ASN A 214 8.37 -22.54 0.29
CA ASN A 214 8.83 -23.73 -0.45
C ASN A 214 9.00 -23.55 -1.97
N GLY A 215 9.17 -22.31 -2.46
CA GLY A 215 9.48 -22.03 -3.87
C GLY A 215 8.32 -22.30 -4.83
N GLN A 216 7.11 -22.50 -4.31
CA GLN A 216 5.89 -22.56 -5.11
C GLN A 216 5.21 -21.19 -5.05
N SER A 217 4.79 -20.69 -6.22
CA SER A 217 3.98 -19.48 -6.38
C SER A 217 2.60 -19.69 -5.74
N ASN A 218 2.59 -19.70 -4.41
CA ASN A 218 1.42 -19.92 -3.57
C ASN A 218 0.99 -18.59 -2.96
N ALA A 219 -0.31 -18.44 -2.80
CA ALA A 219 -0.95 -17.22 -2.37
C ALA A 219 -0.76 -16.99 -0.84
N TYR A 220 0.33 -16.34 -0.44
CA TYR A 220 0.67 -15.95 0.94
C TYR A 220 0.97 -14.45 1.03
N GLY A 221 1.09 -13.91 2.25
CA GLY A 221 1.53 -12.53 2.46
C GLY A 221 0.37 -11.54 2.39
N ALA A 222 0.39 -10.62 1.44
CA ALA A 222 -0.61 -9.56 1.28
C ALA A 222 -1.35 -9.65 -0.07
N ALA A 223 -2.60 -9.17 -0.11
CA ALA A 223 -3.34 -8.97 -1.36
C ALA A 223 -2.81 -7.78 -2.15
N ALA A 224 -2.47 -6.71 -1.42
CA ALA A 224 -1.83 -5.53 -1.99
C ALA A 224 -0.98 -4.82 -0.92
N TYR A 225 0.02 -4.08 -1.38
CA TYR A 225 0.88 -3.24 -0.54
C TYR A 225 1.02 -1.86 -1.15
N TYR A 226 0.67 -0.81 -0.41
CA TYR A 226 0.82 0.57 -0.83
C TYR A 226 1.75 1.30 0.14
N GLY A 227 2.89 1.78 -0.34
CA GLY A 227 3.89 2.39 0.55
C GLY A 227 4.88 3.32 -0.14
N GLY A 228 5.60 4.10 0.67
CA GLY A 228 6.58 5.09 0.21
C GLY A 228 7.91 4.46 -0.25
N THR A 229 8.43 4.94 -1.38
CA THR A 229 9.69 4.48 -1.99
C THR A 229 10.95 5.21 -1.51
N VAL A 230 10.77 6.35 -0.84
CA VAL A 230 11.82 7.21 -0.27
C VAL A 230 11.48 7.56 1.18
N ASP A 231 12.29 8.43 1.79
CA ASP A 231 11.92 9.06 3.05
C ASP A 231 10.70 9.96 2.81
N ILE A 232 9.69 9.84 3.65
CA ILE A 232 8.42 10.54 3.51
C ILE A 232 8.21 11.51 4.67
N SER A 233 7.42 12.55 4.46
CA SER A 233 6.94 13.42 5.54
C SER A 233 6.00 12.68 6.49
N TRP A 234 5.75 13.25 7.68
CA TRP A 234 4.91 12.60 8.69
C TRP A 234 3.41 12.70 8.40
N HIS A 235 2.83 13.89 8.55
CA HIS A 235 1.37 14.07 8.52
C HIS A 235 0.72 13.89 7.13
N PRO A 236 1.28 14.42 6.03
CA PRO A 236 0.64 14.28 4.72
C PRO A 236 0.28 12.82 4.35
N PRO A 237 1.19 11.84 4.44
CA PRO A 237 0.81 10.46 4.16
C PRO A 237 -0.13 9.85 5.21
N ALA A 238 -0.10 10.28 6.48
CA ALA A 238 -1.06 9.83 7.48
C ALA A 238 -2.50 10.30 7.14
N VAL A 239 -2.65 11.57 6.71
CA VAL A 239 -3.92 12.13 6.21
C VAL A 239 -4.38 11.39 4.95
N MET A 240 -3.47 11.06 4.03
CA MET A 240 -3.80 10.24 2.86
C MET A 240 -4.33 8.87 3.29
N ALA A 241 -3.64 8.14 4.17
CA ALA A 241 -4.07 6.83 4.64
C ALA A 241 -5.43 6.86 5.35
N GLN A 242 -5.69 7.90 6.15
CA GLN A 242 -7.01 8.15 6.74
C GLN A 242 -8.06 8.37 5.66
N GLY A 243 -7.74 9.20 4.66
CA GLY A 243 -8.59 9.47 3.51
C GLY A 243 -8.96 8.21 2.73
N ILE A 244 -8.02 7.30 2.49
CA ILE A 244 -8.30 6.02 1.80
C ILE A 244 -9.42 5.27 2.53
N ALA A 245 -9.29 5.08 3.85
CA ALA A 245 -10.28 4.34 4.63
C ALA A 245 -11.63 5.07 4.71
N PHE A 246 -11.61 6.39 4.89
CA PHE A 246 -12.82 7.20 5.05
C PHE A 246 -13.61 7.25 3.74
N GLU A 247 -12.94 7.61 2.66
CA GLU A 247 -13.55 7.72 1.34
C GLU A 247 -14.01 6.36 0.82
N GLN A 248 -13.25 5.27 1.05
CA GLN A 248 -13.67 3.93 0.65
C GLN A 248 -14.95 3.49 1.37
N THR A 249 -15.03 3.68 2.68
CA THR A 249 -16.21 3.24 3.45
C THR A 249 -17.45 4.12 3.18
N ASP A 250 -17.28 5.39 2.85
CA ASP A 250 -18.39 6.30 2.53
C ASP A 250 -18.89 6.17 1.09
N LYS A 251 -17.96 6.05 0.12
CA LYS A 251 -18.28 6.07 -1.31
C LYS A 251 -18.31 4.69 -1.95
N LYS A 252 -17.74 3.68 -1.29
CA LYS A 252 -17.72 2.28 -1.74
C LYS A 252 -17.18 2.15 -3.16
N PHE A 253 -15.96 2.65 -3.38
CA PHE A 253 -15.32 2.46 -4.67
C PHE A 253 -15.17 0.97 -4.93
N LYS A 254 -15.27 0.62 -6.21
CA LYS A 254 -15.24 -0.78 -6.61
C LYS A 254 -13.81 -1.29 -6.58
N HIS A 255 -12.87 -0.50 -7.11
CA HIS A 255 -11.51 -0.93 -7.36
C HIS A 255 -10.51 -0.30 -6.39
N LEU A 256 -9.47 -1.05 -6.00
CA LEU A 256 -8.44 -0.58 -5.08
C LEU A 256 -7.79 0.73 -5.55
N GLY A 257 -7.47 0.85 -6.83
CA GLY A 257 -6.87 2.05 -7.41
C GLY A 257 -7.72 3.31 -7.21
N GLU A 258 -9.04 3.17 -7.30
CA GLU A 258 -9.98 4.28 -7.08
C GLU A 258 -9.92 4.75 -5.62
N ALA A 259 -9.93 3.82 -4.66
CA ALA A 259 -9.83 4.14 -3.23
C ALA A 259 -8.49 4.78 -2.87
N LEU A 260 -7.38 4.28 -3.42
CA LEU A 260 -6.05 4.87 -3.20
C LEU A 260 -5.98 6.31 -3.73
N MET A 261 -6.52 6.55 -4.92
CA MET A 261 -6.59 7.88 -5.50
C MET A 261 -7.50 8.81 -4.70
N ALA A 262 -8.65 8.31 -4.23
CA ALA A 262 -9.54 9.06 -3.36
C ALA A 262 -8.84 9.52 -2.07
N GLY A 263 -7.98 8.68 -1.48
CA GLY A 263 -7.16 9.08 -0.33
C GLY A 263 -6.11 10.15 -0.64
N GLN A 264 -5.49 10.10 -1.83
CA GLN A 264 -4.60 11.17 -2.28
C GLN A 264 -5.36 12.49 -2.47
N LEU A 265 -6.56 12.46 -3.04
CA LEU A 265 -7.41 13.64 -3.19
C LEU A 265 -7.94 14.14 -1.83
N TYR A 266 -8.20 13.25 -0.88
CA TYR A 266 -8.52 13.62 0.49
C TYR A 266 -7.37 14.41 1.14
N LEU A 267 -6.12 13.97 0.96
CA LEU A 267 -4.94 14.75 1.35
C LEU A 267 -4.94 16.14 0.69
N ALA A 268 -5.17 16.23 -0.62
CA ALA A 268 -5.21 17.52 -1.32
C ALA A 268 -6.30 18.47 -0.76
N ALA A 269 -7.44 17.93 -0.32
CA ALA A 269 -8.53 18.70 0.25
C ALA A 269 -8.29 19.15 1.71
N HIS A 270 -7.48 18.41 2.47
CA HIS A 270 -7.28 18.62 3.91
C HIS A 270 -5.87 19.14 4.27
N TRP A 271 -5.00 19.33 3.29
CA TRP A 271 -3.64 19.82 3.50
C TRP A 271 -3.31 20.99 2.58
N ASN A 272 -2.93 22.12 3.17
CA ASN A 272 -2.78 23.38 2.46
C ASN A 272 -1.46 23.51 1.67
N ASP A 273 -0.51 22.59 1.85
CA ASP A 273 0.75 22.59 1.11
C ASP A 273 0.66 21.71 -0.15
N LYS A 274 0.59 22.38 -1.30
CA LYS A 274 0.61 21.71 -2.61
C LYS A 274 1.83 20.82 -2.79
N LYS A 275 2.99 21.21 -2.26
CA LYS A 275 4.23 20.44 -2.45
C LYS A 275 4.15 19.09 -1.76
N SER A 276 3.66 19.05 -0.51
CA SER A 276 3.43 17.81 0.23
C SER A 276 2.51 16.86 -0.53
N PHE A 277 1.43 17.35 -1.13
CA PHE A 277 0.53 16.55 -1.96
C PHE A 277 1.23 15.99 -3.20
N THR A 278 1.90 16.83 -3.99
CA THR A 278 2.60 16.37 -5.20
C THR A 278 3.73 15.40 -4.90
N ASP A 279 4.49 15.66 -3.83
CA ASP A 279 5.55 14.76 -3.37
C ASP A 279 4.94 13.41 -2.96
N ASN A 280 3.82 13.39 -2.23
CA ASN A 280 3.17 12.16 -1.78
C ASN A 280 2.67 11.28 -2.95
N LEU A 281 2.13 11.89 -4.01
CA LEU A 281 1.78 11.20 -5.25
C LEU A 281 2.99 10.56 -5.94
N ILE A 282 4.15 11.22 -5.88
CA ILE A 282 5.39 10.71 -6.47
C ILE A 282 5.97 9.55 -5.63
N TRP A 283 5.87 9.63 -4.30
CA TRP A 283 6.49 8.72 -3.35
C TRP A 283 5.85 7.34 -3.29
N TYR A 284 4.53 7.25 -3.42
CA TYR A 284 3.78 6.04 -3.11
C TYR A 284 3.51 5.18 -4.34
N HIS A 285 3.74 3.87 -4.18
CA HIS A 285 3.49 2.87 -5.21
C HIS A 285 2.64 1.73 -4.68
N LEU A 286 1.72 1.28 -5.53
CA LEU A 286 0.96 0.06 -5.31
C LEU A 286 1.73 -1.15 -5.85
N GLN A 287 1.96 -2.13 -4.99
CA GLN A 287 2.31 -3.49 -5.33
C GLN A 287 1.08 -4.38 -5.14
N GLY A 288 0.37 -4.63 -6.22
CA GLY A 288 -0.92 -5.32 -6.23
C GLY A 288 -1.67 -5.02 -7.52
N ASP A 289 -2.90 -5.51 -7.64
CA ASP A 289 -3.77 -5.19 -8.77
C ASP A 289 -4.58 -3.91 -8.46
N PRO A 290 -4.44 -2.81 -9.24
CA PRO A 290 -5.21 -1.59 -9.03
C PRO A 290 -6.69 -1.78 -9.39
N GLY A 291 -7.02 -2.78 -10.20
CA GLY A 291 -8.39 -3.19 -10.53
C GLY A 291 -9.01 -4.16 -9.53
N MET A 292 -8.28 -4.57 -8.48
CA MET A 292 -8.80 -5.51 -7.48
C MET A 292 -10.09 -4.99 -6.86
N ASP A 293 -11.15 -5.78 -6.92
CA ASP A 293 -12.44 -5.46 -6.29
C ASP A 293 -12.31 -5.46 -4.75
N ILE A 294 -12.63 -4.33 -4.14
CA ILE A 294 -12.61 -4.10 -2.69
C ILE A 294 -13.95 -3.56 -2.18
N GLY A 295 -15.05 -3.83 -2.88
CA GLY A 295 -16.39 -3.31 -2.59
C GLY A 295 -17.03 -3.88 -1.31
N PHE A 296 -16.47 -3.53 -0.14
CA PHE A 296 -17.06 -3.74 1.19
C PHE A 296 -17.84 -2.52 1.69
#